data_AF-A0A937WXI8-F1
#
_entry.id   AF-A0A937WXI8-F1
#
_cell.length_a   1.000
_cell.length_b   1.000
_cell.length_c   1.000
_cell.angle_alpha   90.00
_cell.angle_beta   90.00
_cell.angle_gamma   90.00
#
_symmetry.space_group_name_H-M   'P 1'
#
loop_
_entity.id
_entity.type
_entity.pdbx_description
1 polymer ?
#
loop_
_entity_poly.entity_id
_entity_poly.type
_entity_poly.pdbx_seq_one_letter_code
_entity_poly.pdbx_strand_id
1 'polypeptide(L)'
;MIRGSGENIWRYASIIEYEDGRRVPAAIDWPARRIAEKAVDSWMNSPGHRENILRASFTHLGVGMSIVKGETTITQNFASARGYLKTGLPQQIERGGYVSMETTPFPSFAPNAAMYDFYKEKRNEPAGGPIPVSERKIDVARGIYRVRFYFETRDGYEIYTGPRVEVR
;
A
#
# COMPACT_ATOMS: atom_id res chain seq x y z
N MET A 1 6.97 -4.76 -1.38
CA MET A 1 6.17 -5.86 -1.97
C MET A 1 4.95 -6.05 -1.12
N ILE A 2 3.76 -5.79 -1.66
CA ILE A 2 2.51 -5.64 -0.90
C ILE A 2 1.49 -6.68 -1.36
N ARG A 3 0.71 -7.20 -0.41
CA ARG A 3 -0.49 -8.04 -0.64
C ARG A 3 -1.52 -7.70 0.42
N GLY A 4 -2.79 -7.62 0.05
CA GLY A 4 -3.86 -7.28 1.00
C GLY A 4 -3.83 -5.81 1.43
N SER A 5 -5.02 -5.23 1.53
CA SER A 5 -5.21 -3.86 1.99
C SER A 5 -6.49 -3.76 2.80
N GLY A 6 -6.55 -2.76 3.67
CA GLY A 6 -7.75 -2.38 4.40
C GLY A 6 -7.82 -0.86 4.48
N GLU A 7 -9.02 -0.33 4.71
CA GLU A 7 -9.24 1.11 4.83
C GLU A 7 -10.24 1.37 5.96
N ASN A 8 -9.95 2.39 6.76
CA ASN A 8 -10.89 3.02 7.66
C ASN A 8 -11.05 4.49 7.28
N ILE A 9 -12.30 4.97 7.23
CA ILE A 9 -12.62 6.37 6.98
C ILE A 9 -13.40 6.92 8.16
N TRP A 10 -13.02 8.10 8.64
CA TRP A 10 -13.77 8.87 9.61
C TRP A 10 -14.08 10.25 9.02
N ARG A 11 -15.33 10.71 9.19
CA ARG A 11 -15.78 12.01 8.71
C ARG A 11 -16.46 12.78 9.82
N TYR A 12 -16.22 14.08 9.85
CA TYR A 12 -16.84 15.00 10.78
C TYR A 12 -17.06 16.35 10.13
N ALA A 13 -18.29 16.87 10.19
CA ALA A 13 -18.62 18.21 9.77
C ALA A 13 -18.88 19.08 11.00
N SER A 14 -18.17 20.21 11.09
CA SER A 14 -18.45 21.23 12.10
C SER A 14 -19.49 22.21 11.56
N ILE A 15 -20.54 22.46 12.33
CA ILE A 15 -21.67 23.31 11.94
C ILE A 15 -21.96 24.26 13.09
N ILE A 16 -22.03 25.56 12.79
CA ILE A 16 -22.61 26.57 13.68
C ILE A 16 -24.09 26.68 13.34
N GLU A 17 -24.94 26.56 14.36
CA GLU A 17 -26.38 26.76 14.26
C GLU A 17 -26.74 28.11 14.92
N TYR A 18 -27.43 28.97 14.18
CA TYR A 18 -27.92 30.25 14.66
C TYR A 18 -29.33 30.11 15.25
N GLU A 19 -29.75 31.07 16.08
CA GLU A 19 -31.07 31.09 16.71
C GLU A 19 -32.23 31.08 15.68
N ASP A 20 -31.99 31.57 14.46
CA ASP A 20 -32.94 31.54 13.35
C ASP A 20 -32.95 30.21 12.56
N GLY A 21 -32.23 29.19 13.04
CA GLY A 21 -32.14 27.87 12.42
C GLY A 21 -31.17 27.78 11.24
N ARG A 22 -30.46 28.86 10.87
CA ARG A 22 -29.41 28.77 9.84
C ARG A 22 -28.26 27.90 10.34
N ARG A 23 -27.77 27.03 9.46
CA ARG A 23 -26.63 26.13 9.72
C ARG A 23 -25.49 26.47 8.76
N VAL A 24 -24.35 26.92 9.28
CA VAL A 24 -23.18 27.27 8.48
C VAL A 24 -22.02 26.32 8.80
N PRO A 25 -21.33 25.78 7.78
CA PRO A 25 -20.10 25.03 8.03
C PRO A 25 -19.06 25.91 8.71
N ALA A 26 -18.43 25.37 9.75
CA ALA A 26 -17.36 26.03 10.48
C ALA A 26 -16.06 25.25 10.36
N ALA A 27 -14.93 25.93 10.46
CA ALA A 27 -13.67 25.23 10.62
C ALA A 27 -13.67 24.48 11.95
N ILE A 28 -13.08 23.28 11.97
CA ILE A 28 -12.76 22.62 13.24
C ILE A 28 -11.61 23.38 13.90
N ASP A 29 -11.77 23.76 15.16
CA ASP A 29 -10.77 24.47 15.95
C ASP A 29 -10.03 23.54 16.94
N TRP A 30 -10.36 22.24 16.92
CA TRP A 30 -9.73 21.26 17.79
C TRP A 30 -8.27 21.03 17.39
N PRO A 31 -7.38 20.80 18.37
CA PRO A 31 -6.02 20.38 18.07
C PRO A 31 -6.02 19.02 17.38
N ALA A 32 -5.08 18.81 16.45
CA ALA A 32 -4.98 17.57 15.65
C ALA A 32 -4.99 16.28 16.50
N ARG A 33 -4.38 16.31 17.69
CA ARG A 33 -4.41 15.18 18.64
C ARG A 33 -5.84 14.77 19.02
N ARG A 34 -6.70 15.75 19.33
CA ARG A 34 -8.09 15.49 19.72
C ARG A 34 -8.90 14.92 18.55
N ILE A 35 -8.64 15.40 17.34
CA ILE A 35 -9.26 14.88 16.11
C ILE A 35 -8.86 13.41 15.90
N ALA A 36 -7.57 13.10 16.07
CA ALA A 36 -7.05 11.73 15.96
C ALA A 36 -7.65 10.79 17.02
N GLU A 37 -7.71 11.21 18.30
CA GLU A 37 -8.34 10.45 19.38
C GLU A 37 -9.80 10.13 19.04
N LYS A 38 -10.57 11.13 18.56
CA LYS A 38 -11.98 10.93 18.17
C LYS A 38 -12.14 9.97 17.00
N ALA A 39 -11.28 10.05 15.99
CA ALA A 39 -11.32 9.14 14.85
C ALA A 39 -11.00 7.70 15.27
N VAL A 40 -9.94 7.50 16.06
CA VAL A 40 -9.53 6.17 16.54
C VAL A 40 -10.58 5.58 17.48
N ASP A 41 -11.13 6.34 18.42
CA ASP A 41 -12.21 5.88 19.29
C ASP A 41 -13.44 5.46 18.48
N SER A 42 -13.81 6.26 17.47
CA SER A 42 -14.94 5.95 16.59
C SER A 42 -14.70 4.66 15.79
N TRP A 43 -13.51 4.47 15.24
CA TRP A 43 -13.17 3.23 14.52
C TRP A 43 -13.11 2.04 15.45
N MET A 44 -12.51 2.18 16.63
CA MET A 44 -12.48 1.12 17.63
C MET A 44 -13.88 0.76 18.10
N ASN A 45 -14.86 1.67 18.12
CA ASN A 45 -16.25 1.33 18.46
C ASN A 45 -17.05 0.71 17.31
N SER A 46 -16.48 0.61 16.11
CA SER A 46 -17.11 -0.01 14.94
C SER A 46 -16.48 -1.39 14.66
N PRO A 47 -17.24 -2.49 14.66
CA PRO A 47 -16.68 -3.84 14.49
C PRO A 47 -15.80 -4.00 13.23
N GLY A 48 -16.26 -3.51 12.06
CA GLY A 48 -15.49 -3.63 10.82
C GLY A 48 -14.20 -2.81 10.81
N HIS A 49 -14.25 -1.57 11.31
CA HIS A 49 -13.04 -0.75 11.39
C HIS A 49 -12.05 -1.27 12.44
N ARG A 50 -12.58 -1.75 13.58
CA ARG A 50 -11.80 -2.43 14.63
C ARG A 50 -11.12 -3.68 14.08
N GLU A 51 -11.80 -4.48 13.27
CA GLU A 51 -11.22 -5.66 12.64
C GLU A 51 -9.98 -5.29 11.83
N ASN A 52 -10.05 -4.23 11.01
CA ASN A 52 -8.88 -3.75 10.27
C ASN A 52 -7.74 -3.34 11.21
N ILE A 53 -8.02 -2.57 12.28
CA ILE A 53 -7.00 -2.10 13.24
C ILE A 53 -6.31 -3.27 13.95
N LEU A 54 -7.07 -4.29 14.33
CA LEU A 54 -6.57 -5.44 15.10
C LEU A 54 -6.03 -6.58 14.24
N ARG A 55 -6.12 -6.47 12.91
CA ARG A 55 -5.69 -7.53 12.00
C ARG A 55 -4.16 -7.63 12.00
N ALA A 56 -3.65 -8.64 12.69
CA ALA A 56 -2.22 -8.90 12.84
C ALA A 56 -1.47 -9.14 11.50
N SER A 57 -2.18 -9.50 10.43
CA SER A 57 -1.57 -9.64 9.11
C SER A 57 -1.27 -8.31 8.42
N PHE A 58 -1.86 -7.19 8.85
CA PHE A 58 -1.42 -5.87 8.42
C PHE A 58 -0.15 -5.49 9.17
N THR A 59 0.82 -4.99 8.41
CA THR A 59 2.19 -4.72 8.90
C THR A 59 2.54 -3.25 8.85
N HIS A 60 1.81 -2.50 8.03
CA HIS A 60 2.03 -1.10 7.74
C HIS A 60 0.70 -0.39 7.71
N LEU A 61 0.71 0.86 8.12
CA LEU A 61 -0.40 1.77 7.91
C LEU A 61 0.08 3.16 7.52
N GLY A 62 -0.77 3.90 6.81
CA GLY A 62 -0.59 5.31 6.52
C GLY A 62 -1.88 6.06 6.83
N VAL A 63 -1.76 7.28 7.38
CA VAL A 63 -2.91 8.11 7.74
C VAL A 63 -2.81 9.45 7.01
N GLY A 64 -3.92 9.90 6.44
CA GLY A 64 -4.06 11.21 5.84
C GLY A 64 -5.32 11.90 6.36
N MET A 65 -5.26 13.23 6.49
CA MET A 65 -6.39 14.06 6.88
C MET A 65 -6.60 15.16 5.84
N SER A 66 -7.86 15.41 5.50
CA SER A 66 -8.30 16.50 4.62
C SER A 66 -9.36 17.33 5.33
N ILE A 67 -9.26 18.66 5.21
CA ILE A 67 -10.25 19.60 5.75
C ILE A 67 -10.75 20.47 4.59
N VAL A 68 -12.01 20.31 4.20
CA VAL A 68 -12.62 21.03 3.08
C VAL A 68 -13.95 21.62 3.54
N LYS A 69 -14.08 22.94 3.48
CA LYS A 69 -15.33 23.68 3.82
C LYS A 69 -15.96 23.25 5.17
N GLY A 70 -15.14 23.04 6.20
CA GLY A 70 -15.60 22.63 7.53
C GLY A 70 -15.87 21.12 7.70
N GLU A 71 -15.67 20.33 6.64
CA GLU A 71 -15.68 18.87 6.70
C GLU A 71 -14.26 18.33 6.85
N THR A 72 -14.04 17.56 7.92
CA THR A 72 -12.80 16.83 8.18
C THR A 72 -12.99 15.38 7.76
N THR A 73 -12.11 14.86 6.91
CA THR A 73 -12.02 13.43 6.57
C THR A 73 -10.66 12.90 6.98
N ILE A 74 -10.62 11.78 7.69
CA ILE A 74 -9.41 11.03 7.96
C ILE A 74 -9.52 9.67 7.29
N THR A 75 -8.47 9.30 6.55
CA THR A 75 -8.32 7.98 5.95
C THR A 75 -7.12 7.28 6.58
N GLN A 76 -7.33 6.04 7.04
CA GLN A 76 -6.28 5.15 7.50
C GLN A 76 -6.22 3.94 6.56
N ASN A 77 -5.13 3.82 5.82
CA ASN A 77 -4.87 2.72 4.89
C ASN A 77 -3.92 1.71 5.52
N PHE A 78 -4.22 0.43 5.37
CA PHE A 78 -3.41 -0.68 5.84
C PHE A 78 -2.84 -1.48 4.67
N ALA A 79 -1.66 -2.05 4.87
CA ALA A 79 -1.02 -2.95 3.92
C ALA A 79 -0.24 -4.07 4.61
N SER A 80 -0.19 -5.24 3.99
CA SER A 80 0.77 -6.29 4.35
C SER A 80 1.95 -6.25 3.40
N ALA A 81 3.14 -5.96 3.94
CA ALA A 81 4.38 -5.95 3.20
C ALA A 81 5.22 -7.18 3.53
N ARG A 82 5.72 -7.87 2.51
CA ARG A 82 6.63 -9.03 2.66
C ARG A 82 8.10 -8.64 2.64
N GLY A 83 8.39 -7.40 2.23
CA GLY A 83 9.73 -6.85 2.17
C GLY A 83 9.82 -5.64 1.25
N TYR A 84 11.05 -5.16 1.07
CA TYR A 84 11.42 -4.00 0.27
C TYR A 84 12.53 -4.39 -0.70
N LEU A 85 12.69 -3.62 -1.77
CA LEU A 85 13.88 -3.74 -2.61
C LEU A 85 15.07 -3.16 -1.85
N LYS A 86 16.24 -3.81 -1.95
CA LYS A 86 17.49 -3.26 -1.39
C LYS A 86 17.92 -1.98 -2.08
N THR A 87 17.65 -1.89 -3.37
CA THR A 87 17.94 -0.72 -4.20
C THR A 87 16.66 -0.27 -4.87
N GLY A 88 16.42 1.05 -4.91
CA GLY A 88 15.26 1.61 -5.60
C GLY A 88 15.22 1.17 -7.07
N LEU A 89 14.03 0.77 -7.54
CA LEU A 89 13.83 0.38 -8.93
C LEU A 89 13.49 1.62 -9.77
N PRO A 90 14.26 1.93 -10.83
CA PRO A 90 13.90 2.99 -11.77
C PRO A 90 12.53 2.72 -12.39
N GLN A 91 11.75 3.77 -12.62
CA GLN A 91 10.44 3.63 -13.31
C GLN A 91 10.61 3.20 -14.77
N GLN A 92 11.75 3.52 -15.39
CA GLN A 92 12.09 3.15 -16.75
C GLN A 92 13.39 2.33 -16.72
N ILE A 93 13.38 1.15 -17.34
CA ILE A 93 14.53 0.25 -17.42
C ILE A 93 14.77 -0.14 -18.88
N GLU A 94 16.04 -0.26 -19.26
CA GLU A 94 16.43 -0.61 -20.63
C GLU A 94 16.38 -2.13 -20.83
N ARG A 95 15.80 -2.58 -21.95
CA ARG A 95 15.90 -3.98 -22.37
C ARG A 95 17.38 -4.34 -22.62
N GLY A 96 17.81 -5.46 -22.05
CA GLY A 96 19.20 -5.91 -22.06
C GLY A 96 20.09 -5.23 -21.01
N GLY A 97 19.56 -4.24 -20.29
CA GLY A 97 20.22 -3.61 -19.15
C GLY A 97 20.26 -4.53 -17.93
N TYR A 98 20.91 -4.06 -16.86
CA TYR A 98 21.08 -4.79 -15.60
C TYR A 98 20.46 -4.02 -14.44
N VAL A 99 19.62 -4.70 -13.66
CA VAL A 99 18.95 -4.11 -12.50
C VAL A 99 18.90 -5.12 -11.36
N SER A 100 19.12 -4.65 -10.13
CA SER A 100 19.01 -5.50 -8.94
C SER A 100 17.54 -5.67 -8.53
N MET A 101 17.11 -6.92 -8.38
CA MET A 101 15.80 -7.30 -7.83
C MET A 101 15.94 -7.87 -6.41
N GLU A 102 17.09 -7.69 -5.78
CA GLU A 102 17.32 -8.15 -4.41
C GLU A 102 16.40 -7.45 -3.41
N THR A 103 15.99 -8.21 -2.40
CA THR A 103 15.05 -7.75 -1.40
C THR A 103 15.64 -7.77 0.00
N THR A 104 15.06 -6.97 0.88
CA THR A 104 15.16 -7.10 2.34
C THR A 104 13.78 -7.53 2.84
N PRO A 105 13.68 -8.61 3.62
CA PRO A 105 12.38 -9.17 3.96
C PRO A 105 11.76 -8.42 5.13
N PHE A 106 10.44 -8.49 5.23
CA PHE A 106 9.71 -8.06 6.41
C PHE A 106 8.81 -9.22 6.89
N PRO A 107 8.87 -9.58 8.19
CA PRO A 107 9.88 -9.15 9.18
C PRO A 107 11.30 -9.61 8.78
N SER A 108 12.34 -9.03 9.39
CA SER A 108 13.75 -9.21 8.96
C SER A 108 14.28 -10.64 9.05
N PHE A 109 13.67 -11.49 9.87
CA PHE A 109 14.02 -12.91 10.00
C PHE A 109 13.43 -13.80 8.91
N ALA A 110 12.52 -13.27 8.09
CA ALA A 110 11.92 -14.04 7.01
C ALA A 110 12.88 -14.21 5.81
N PRO A 111 12.65 -15.21 4.94
CA PRO A 111 13.41 -15.34 3.71
C PRO A 111 13.16 -14.18 2.74
N ASN A 112 14.17 -13.85 1.95
CA ASN A 112 14.07 -12.93 0.82
C ASN A 112 13.22 -13.54 -0.31
N ALA A 113 12.81 -12.70 -1.25
CA ALA A 113 12.25 -13.18 -2.50
C ALA A 113 13.29 -14.03 -3.23
N ALA A 114 12.88 -15.22 -3.69
CA ALA A 114 13.72 -16.14 -4.46
C ALA A 114 13.66 -15.83 -5.96
N MET A 115 12.50 -15.41 -6.45
CA MET A 115 12.27 -15.10 -7.86
C MET A 115 11.41 -13.84 -8.03
N TYR A 116 11.39 -13.33 -9.24
CA TYR A 116 10.48 -12.28 -9.67
C TYR A 116 9.95 -12.57 -11.07
N ASP A 117 8.87 -11.89 -11.47
CA ASP A 117 8.47 -11.86 -12.87
C ASP A 117 7.96 -10.48 -13.30
N PHE A 118 7.81 -10.32 -14.61
CA PHE A 118 7.11 -9.20 -15.21
C PHE A 118 5.68 -9.62 -15.53
N TYR A 119 4.71 -8.86 -15.05
CA TYR A 119 3.29 -9.16 -15.19
C TYR A 119 2.55 -8.07 -15.96
N LYS A 120 1.78 -8.47 -16.97
CA LYS A 120 0.97 -7.57 -17.79
C LYS A 120 -0.41 -7.43 -17.15
N GLU A 121 -0.57 -6.48 -16.24
CA GLU A 121 -1.83 -6.29 -15.49
C GLU A 121 -3.05 -6.17 -16.41
N LYS A 122 -2.96 -5.43 -17.53
CA LYS A 122 -4.08 -5.27 -18.48
C LYS A 122 -4.52 -6.57 -19.15
N ARG A 123 -3.60 -7.52 -19.31
CA ARG A 123 -3.86 -8.82 -19.96
C ARG A 123 -4.01 -9.95 -18.96
N ASN A 124 -3.81 -9.66 -17.67
CA ASN A 124 -3.86 -10.64 -16.58
C ASN A 124 -2.95 -11.87 -16.80
N GLU A 125 -1.78 -11.67 -17.41
CA GLU A 125 -0.83 -12.75 -17.75
C GLU A 125 0.63 -12.38 -17.41
N PRO A 126 1.49 -13.35 -17.10
CA PRO A 126 2.93 -13.12 -16.98
C PRO A 126 3.58 -12.91 -18.36
N ALA A 127 4.66 -12.14 -18.38
CA ALA A 127 5.49 -11.88 -19.56
C ALA A 127 6.73 -12.79 -19.56
N GLY A 128 6.50 -14.10 -19.55
CA GLY A 128 7.55 -15.12 -19.38
C GLY A 128 7.40 -15.89 -18.08
N GLY A 129 8.40 -16.72 -17.76
CA GLY A 129 8.48 -17.46 -16.50
C GLY A 129 9.10 -16.64 -15.36
N PRO A 130 9.01 -17.12 -14.11
CA PRO A 130 9.74 -16.56 -12.99
C PRO A 130 11.26 -16.59 -13.23
N ILE A 131 11.93 -15.52 -12.81
CA ILE A 131 13.35 -15.27 -12.98
C ILE A 131 13.99 -15.26 -11.58
N PRO A 132 15.08 -16.00 -11.32
CA PRO A 132 15.79 -15.92 -10.04
C PRO A 132 16.23 -14.48 -9.73
N VAL A 133 16.12 -14.03 -8.48
CA VAL A 133 16.56 -12.67 -8.11
C VAL A 133 18.05 -12.41 -8.32
N SER A 134 18.85 -13.48 -8.47
CA SER A 134 20.26 -13.41 -8.83
C SER A 134 20.50 -13.05 -10.30
N GLU A 135 19.53 -13.32 -11.18
CA GLU A 135 19.57 -12.89 -12.58
C GLU A 135 19.19 -11.42 -12.66
N ARG A 136 20.11 -10.61 -13.17
CA ARG A 136 20.00 -9.14 -13.18
C ARG A 136 19.67 -8.60 -14.55
N LYS A 137 19.87 -9.39 -15.60
CA LYS A 137 19.66 -8.93 -16.97
C LYS A 137 18.16 -8.86 -17.29
N ILE A 138 17.74 -7.74 -17.85
CA ILE A 138 16.35 -7.50 -18.24
C ILE A 138 16.11 -8.03 -19.64
N ASP A 139 15.63 -9.27 -19.75
CA ASP A 139 15.26 -9.88 -21.03
C ASP A 139 13.75 -10.12 -21.12
N VAL A 140 13.01 -9.02 -21.18
CA VAL A 140 11.57 -9.01 -21.47
C VAL A 140 11.32 -8.03 -22.60
N ALA A 141 10.26 -8.26 -23.38
CA ALA A 141 9.85 -7.33 -24.44
C ALA A 141 9.53 -5.94 -23.85
N ARG A 142 9.67 -4.91 -24.67
CA ARG A 142 9.27 -3.54 -24.33
C ARG A 142 7.81 -3.48 -23.88
N GLY A 143 7.52 -2.67 -22.88
CA GLY A 143 6.16 -2.53 -22.35
C GLY A 143 6.11 -2.10 -20.90
N ILE A 144 4.88 -1.94 -20.39
CA ILE A 144 4.62 -1.57 -19.00
C ILE A 144 4.25 -2.83 -18.23
N TYR A 145 4.98 -3.07 -17.14
CA TYR A 145 4.84 -4.26 -16.33
C TYR A 145 4.67 -3.90 -14.86
N ARG A 146 3.91 -4.74 -14.17
CA ARG A 146 4.02 -4.88 -12.73
C ARG A 146 5.08 -5.92 -12.44
N VAL A 147 6.05 -5.62 -11.59
CA VAL A 147 6.99 -6.64 -11.10
C VAL A 147 6.32 -7.39 -9.96
N ARG A 148 6.32 -8.72 -9.99
CA ARG A 148 5.86 -9.56 -8.87
C ARG A 148 7.03 -10.33 -8.30
N PHE A 149 6.99 -10.62 -7.01
CA PHE A 149 8.06 -11.28 -6.28
C PHE A 149 7.54 -12.55 -5.61
N TYR A 150 8.32 -13.60 -5.70
CA TYR A 150 8.01 -14.94 -5.22
C TYR A 150 8.81 -15.20 -3.95
N PHE A 151 8.10 -15.44 -2.85
CA PHE A 151 8.68 -15.79 -1.57
C PHE A 151 8.40 -17.26 -1.31
N GLU A 152 9.46 -18.03 -1.03
CA GLU A 152 9.33 -19.44 -0.70
C GLU A 152 8.51 -19.64 0.56
N THR A 153 7.66 -20.65 0.52
CA THR A 153 6.93 -21.20 1.66
C THR A 153 7.09 -22.72 1.67
N ARG A 154 6.58 -23.36 2.73
CA ARG A 154 6.60 -24.82 2.85
C ARG A 154 5.93 -25.53 1.68
N ASP A 155 4.90 -24.92 1.09
CA ASP A 155 4.03 -25.53 0.09
C ASP A 155 4.22 -24.92 -1.31
N GLY A 156 5.30 -24.15 -1.52
CA GLY A 156 5.62 -23.53 -2.81
C GLY A 156 6.02 -22.07 -2.67
N TYR A 157 5.25 -21.17 -3.29
CA TYR A 157 5.56 -19.74 -3.32
C TYR A 157 4.32 -18.89 -3.04
N GLU A 158 4.53 -17.83 -2.26
CA GLU A 158 3.61 -16.71 -2.22
C GLU A 158 4.08 -15.58 -3.12
N ILE A 159 3.15 -15.04 -3.91
CA ILE A 159 3.43 -13.97 -4.88
C ILE A 159 2.96 -12.64 -4.30
N TYR A 160 3.87 -11.66 -4.26
CA TYR A 160 3.61 -10.30 -3.79
C TYR A 160 3.83 -9.29 -4.90
N THR A 161 2.95 -8.29 -4.94
CA THR A 161 2.98 -7.25 -5.96
C THR A 161 4.04 -6.19 -5.61
N GLY A 162 4.85 -5.83 -6.60
CA GLY A 162 5.93 -4.85 -6.50
C GLY A 162 5.66 -3.54 -7.25
N PRO A 163 6.71 -2.76 -7.54
CA PRO A 163 6.61 -1.54 -8.35
C PRO A 163 6.16 -1.83 -9.80
N ARG A 164 5.63 -0.80 -10.45
CA ARG A 164 5.44 -0.76 -11.90
C ARG A 164 6.71 -0.24 -12.56
N VAL A 165 7.04 -0.79 -13.71
CA VAL A 165 8.15 -0.35 -14.55
C VAL A 165 7.76 -0.32 -16.01
N GLU A 166 8.40 0.56 -16.76
CA GLU A 166 8.40 0.60 -18.22
C GLU A 166 9.72 0.05 -18.73
N VAL A 167 9.67 -0.97 -19.58
CA VAL A 167 10.82 -1.53 -20.27
C VAL A 167 10.92 -0.88 -21.65
N ARG A 168 12.05 -0.24 -21.95
CA ARG A 168 12.34 0.45 -23.21
C ARG A 168 13.36 -0.28 -24.08
#